data_AF-A0A959QME9-F1
#
_entry.id   AF-A0A959QME9-F1
#
_cell.length_a   1.000
_cell.length_b   1.000
_cell.length_c   1.000
_cell.angle_alpha   90.00
_cell.angle_beta   90.00
_cell.angle_gamma   90.00
#
_symmetry.space_group_name_H-M   'P 1'
#
loop_
_entity.id
_entity.type
_entity.pdbx_description
1 polymer ?
#
loop_
_entity_poly.entity_id
_entity_poly.type
_entity_poly.pdbx_seq_one_letter_code
_entity_poly.pdbx_strand_id
1 'polypeptide(L)'
;MNIKSILFLALALSLLISCKQKPDQESISEEEISEYYSDDLPEDFVDFYNLFSSDSAYQIQHIVWPLSGKISDRDSLGLTKDTVWTAEAWPIHHRFDSMDNSYSQAFTNFNNIITEKISDASGFYTMMRRFGKVGGEWNLIYYKAMGPGE
;
A
#
# COMPACT_ATOMS: atom_id res chain seq x y z
N MET A 1 -0.55 62.31 26.67
CA MET A 1 -0.37 60.97 26.06
C MET A 1 -0.76 59.94 27.12
N ASN A 2 -1.90 59.27 26.95
CA ASN A 2 -2.60 58.59 28.04
C ASN A 2 -2.24 57.10 28.10
N ILE A 3 -1.71 56.65 29.25
CA ILE A 3 -1.23 55.27 29.50
C ILE A 3 -2.31 54.21 29.20
N LYS A 4 -3.60 54.56 29.28
CA LYS A 4 -4.73 53.67 29.00
C LYS A 4 -4.86 53.28 27.51
N SER A 5 -4.37 54.09 26.57
CA SER A 5 -4.39 53.76 25.14
C SER A 5 -3.25 52.83 24.71
N ILE A 6 -2.20 52.70 25.53
CA ILE A 6 -1.08 51.78 25.26
C ILE A 6 -1.44 50.36 25.73
N LEU A 7 -2.25 50.21 26.80
CA LEU A 7 -2.70 48.90 27.27
C LEU A 7 -3.74 48.23 26.35
N PHE A 8 -4.50 49.00 25.58
CA PHE A 8 -5.48 48.42 24.64
C PHE A 8 -4.87 47.94 23.32
N LEU A 9 -3.66 48.40 22.98
CA LEU A 9 -2.95 47.96 21.78
C LEU A 9 -2.13 46.67 22.02
N ALA A 10 -1.89 46.32 23.29
CA ALA A 10 -1.13 45.12 23.67
C ALA A 10 -1.99 43.85 23.81
N LEU A 11 -3.32 43.96 23.84
CA LEU A 11 -4.24 42.81 24.00
C LEU A 11 -4.87 42.33 22.68
N ALA A 12 -4.61 43.03 21.56
CA ALA A 12 -5.16 42.71 20.24
C ALA A 12 -4.18 41.90 19.34
N LEU A 13 -2.99 41.54 19.84
CA LEU A 13 -1.94 40.87 19.06
C LEU A 13 -1.62 39.45 19.54
N SER A 14 -2.53 38.80 20.26
CA SER A 14 -2.31 37.47 20.85
C SER A 14 -3.30 36.38 20.38
N LEU A 15 -3.95 36.55 19.22
CA LEU A 15 -4.93 35.58 18.69
C LEU A 15 -4.58 34.94 17.33
N LEU A 16 -3.33 35.04 16.86
CA LEU A 16 -2.89 34.36 15.62
C LEU A 16 -1.73 33.40 15.87
N ILE A 17 -1.86 32.51 16.85
CA ILE A 17 -1.08 31.27 16.93
C ILE A 17 -2.07 30.11 16.89
N SER A 18 -2.68 29.92 15.71
CA SER A 18 -3.27 28.65 15.34
C SER A 18 -2.17 27.83 14.69
N CYS A 19 -1.53 26.97 15.49
CA CYS A 19 -0.62 25.95 14.99
C CYS A 19 -1.43 25.02 14.07
N LYS A 20 -1.25 25.15 12.76
CA LYS A 20 -1.43 24.02 11.85
C LYS A 20 -0.37 22.98 12.22
N GLN A 21 -0.73 22.01 13.05
CA GLN A 21 0.00 20.75 13.08
C GLN A 21 -0.24 20.12 11.70
N LYS A 22 0.76 20.25 10.82
CA LYS A 22 0.92 19.29 9.75
C LYS A 22 1.20 17.95 10.44
N PRO A 23 0.48 16.87 10.12
CA PRO A 23 0.92 15.55 10.57
C PRO A 23 2.35 15.36 10.05
N ASP A 24 3.24 14.98 10.95
CA ASP A 24 4.59 14.55 10.60
C ASP A 24 4.45 13.49 9.50
N GLN A 25 4.86 13.86 8.29
CA GLN A 25 5.15 12.86 7.29
C GLN A 25 6.44 12.20 7.77
N GLU A 26 6.31 10.98 8.28
CA GLU A 26 7.41 10.01 8.29
C GLU A 26 7.91 9.90 6.85
N SER A 27 8.94 10.69 6.53
CA SER A 27 9.72 10.50 5.32
C SER A 27 10.51 9.22 5.53
N ILE A 28 9.98 8.12 5.00
CA ILE A 28 10.70 6.87 4.83
C ILE A 28 12.00 7.22 4.09
N SER A 29 13.14 6.89 4.70
CA SER A 29 14.45 7.18 4.10
C SER A 29 14.60 6.43 2.78
N GLU A 30 15.29 7.02 1.80
CA GLU A 30 15.62 6.32 0.54
C GLU A 30 16.33 4.97 0.78
N GLU A 31 17.01 4.81 1.92
CA GLU A 31 17.65 3.55 2.33
C GLU A 31 16.63 2.42 2.62
N GLU A 32 15.54 2.70 3.34
CA GLU A 32 14.48 1.71 3.63
C GLU A 32 13.66 1.32 2.39
N ILE A 33 13.62 2.18 1.38
CA ILE A 33 12.99 1.89 0.08
C ILE A 33 13.85 0.89 -0.69
N SER A 34 15.19 1.04 -0.68
CA SER A 34 16.10 0.21 -1.49
C SER A 34 16.23 -1.25 -1.02
N GLU A 35 15.90 -1.56 0.24
CA GLU A 35 16.08 -2.91 0.79
C GLU A 35 15.03 -3.92 0.28
N TYR A 36 13.90 -3.44 -0.24
CA TYR A 36 12.74 -4.28 -0.61
C TYR A 36 12.42 -4.34 -2.11
N TYR A 37 12.94 -3.40 -2.91
CA TYR A 37 12.65 -3.35 -4.35
C TYR A 37 13.85 -3.86 -5.15
N SER A 38 13.61 -4.76 -6.10
CA SER A 38 14.63 -5.13 -7.08
C SER A 38 14.93 -3.94 -7.99
N ASP A 39 16.16 -3.83 -8.48
CA ASP A 39 16.63 -2.78 -9.42
C ASP A 39 15.79 -2.70 -10.74
N ASP A 40 14.86 -3.64 -10.96
CA ASP A 40 14.06 -3.79 -12.18
C ASP A 40 12.64 -3.18 -12.09
N LEU A 41 12.29 -2.51 -10.99
CA LEU A 41 10.98 -1.86 -10.87
C LEU A 41 10.97 -0.45 -11.47
N PRO A 42 9.97 -0.10 -12.29
CA PRO A 42 9.77 1.27 -12.74
C PRO A 42 9.57 2.23 -11.56
N GLU A 43 10.20 3.40 -11.62
CA GLU A 43 10.08 4.45 -10.58
C GLU A 43 8.61 4.82 -10.33
N ASP A 44 7.83 4.98 -11.40
CA ASP A 44 6.40 5.30 -11.31
C ASP A 44 5.55 4.19 -10.66
N PHE A 45 6.03 2.95 -10.63
CA PHE A 45 5.40 1.87 -9.88
C PHE A 45 5.69 1.96 -8.39
N VAL A 46 6.90 2.36 -8.00
CA VAL A 46 7.28 2.50 -6.58
C VAL A 46 6.41 3.56 -5.92
N ASP A 47 6.22 4.71 -6.58
CA ASP A 47 5.32 5.77 -6.12
C ASP A 47 3.88 5.29 -5.97
N PHE A 48 3.37 4.62 -7.01
CA PHE A 48 2.04 3.99 -6.98
C PHE A 48 1.90 3.01 -5.81
N TYR A 49 2.87 2.11 -5.63
CA TYR A 49 2.78 1.02 -4.65
C TYR A 49 2.87 1.56 -3.22
N ASN A 50 3.67 2.60 -2.98
CA ASN A 50 3.72 3.29 -1.70
C ASN A 50 2.32 3.84 -1.34
N LEU A 51 1.66 4.57 -2.26
CA LEU A 51 0.30 5.07 -2.04
C LEU A 51 -0.73 3.94 -1.90
N PHE A 52 -0.65 2.92 -2.77
CA PHE A 52 -1.53 1.75 -2.75
C PHE A 52 -1.49 0.99 -1.43
N SER A 53 -0.34 0.97 -0.76
CA SER A 53 -0.14 0.25 0.50
C SER A 53 -0.35 1.10 1.76
N SER A 54 -0.41 2.43 1.63
CA SER A 54 -0.62 3.35 2.76
C SER A 54 -2.01 4.01 2.81
N ASP A 55 -2.68 4.16 1.66
CA ASP A 55 -3.98 4.84 1.56
C ASP A 55 -5.06 3.86 1.05
N SER A 56 -6.03 3.55 1.92
CA SER A 56 -7.10 2.61 1.60
C SER A 56 -8.09 3.14 0.56
N ALA A 57 -8.32 4.46 0.50
CA ALA A 57 -9.18 5.05 -0.51
C ALA A 57 -8.48 5.04 -1.88
N TYR A 58 -7.17 5.31 -1.91
CA TYR A 58 -6.36 5.18 -3.12
C TYR A 58 -6.31 3.72 -3.58
N GLN A 59 -6.13 2.78 -2.65
CA GLN A 59 -6.14 1.34 -2.92
C GLN A 59 -7.43 0.90 -3.62
N ILE A 60 -8.60 1.24 -3.07
CA ILE A 60 -9.90 0.85 -3.65
C ILE A 60 -10.11 1.44 -5.06
N GLN A 61 -9.63 2.67 -5.29
CA GLN A 61 -9.73 3.35 -6.59
C GLN A 61 -8.82 2.75 -7.66
N HIS A 62 -7.71 2.12 -7.27
CA HIS A 62 -6.73 1.53 -8.19
C HIS A 62 -6.80 -0.01 -8.21
N ILE A 63 -7.99 -0.56 -8.03
CA ILE A 63 -8.29 -1.97 -8.27
C ILE A 63 -9.24 -2.06 -9.44
N VAL A 64 -8.93 -2.93 -10.39
CA VAL A 64 -9.86 -3.27 -11.47
C VAL A 64 -10.96 -4.16 -10.91
N TRP A 65 -12.15 -3.58 -10.73
CA TRP A 65 -13.35 -4.31 -10.31
C TRP A 65 -14.15 -4.80 -11.53
N PRO A 66 -14.73 -6.02 -11.48
CA PRO A 66 -14.52 -7.04 -10.47
C PRO A 66 -13.12 -7.66 -10.58
N LEU A 67 -12.48 -7.90 -9.43
CA LEU A 67 -11.09 -8.35 -9.41
C LEU A 67 -11.02 -9.87 -9.43
N SER A 68 -10.49 -10.44 -10.51
CA SER A 68 -10.25 -11.89 -10.60
C SER A 68 -9.16 -12.33 -9.62
N GLY A 69 -9.31 -13.54 -9.08
CA GLY A 69 -8.39 -14.02 -8.07
C GLY A 69 -8.54 -15.49 -7.74
N LYS A 70 -7.81 -15.90 -6.70
CA LYS A 70 -7.92 -17.23 -6.12
C LYS A 70 -7.90 -17.18 -4.60
N ILE A 71 -8.57 -18.13 -3.96
CA ILE A 71 -8.51 -18.35 -2.50
C ILE A 71 -8.13 -19.80 -2.20
N SER A 72 -7.50 -20.02 -1.05
CA SER A 72 -7.28 -21.38 -0.54
C SER A 72 -8.63 -22.00 -0.20
N ASP A 73 -8.89 -23.18 -0.73
CA ASP A 73 -10.06 -23.94 -0.38
C ASP A 73 -9.77 -24.73 0.90
N ARG A 74 -10.38 -24.30 2.01
CA ARG A 74 -10.11 -24.88 3.35
C ARG A 74 -10.58 -26.33 3.47
N ASP A 75 -11.50 -26.75 2.60
CA ASP A 75 -12.17 -28.04 2.64
C ASP A 75 -11.55 -29.07 1.68
N SER A 76 -10.50 -28.70 0.93
CA SER A 76 -9.80 -29.61 0.01
C SER A 76 -8.31 -29.64 0.28
N LEU A 77 -7.64 -30.68 -0.25
CA LEU A 77 -6.24 -31.06 0.01
C LEU A 77 -5.21 -30.05 -0.54
N GLY A 78 -5.29 -28.80 -0.08
CA GLY A 78 -4.38 -27.73 -0.50
C GLY A 78 -4.64 -27.21 -1.91
N LEU A 79 -5.87 -27.28 -2.41
CA LEU A 79 -6.21 -26.70 -3.71
C LEU A 79 -6.62 -25.23 -3.55
N THR A 80 -6.30 -24.43 -4.55
CA THR A 80 -6.85 -23.08 -4.72
C THR A 80 -8.08 -23.13 -5.61
N LYS A 81 -9.09 -22.31 -5.33
CA LYS A 81 -10.26 -22.11 -6.21
C LYS A 81 -10.32 -20.69 -6.72
N ASP A 82 -10.82 -20.54 -7.94
CA ASP A 82 -11.07 -19.23 -8.53
C ASP A 82 -12.10 -18.45 -7.71
N THR A 83 -11.89 -17.14 -7.63
CA THR A 83 -12.79 -16.22 -6.97
C THR A 83 -12.84 -14.89 -7.71
N VAL A 84 -13.82 -14.08 -7.33
CA VAL A 84 -14.00 -12.73 -7.82
C VAL A 84 -14.21 -11.84 -6.60
N TRP A 85 -13.34 -10.88 -6.40
CA TRP A 85 -13.43 -9.91 -5.32
C TRP A 85 -14.27 -8.71 -5.76
N THR A 86 -15.05 -8.18 -4.83
CA THR A 86 -15.78 -6.92 -4.97
C THR A 86 -15.20 -5.88 -4.02
N ALA A 87 -15.45 -4.60 -4.28
CA ALA A 87 -14.95 -3.52 -3.44
C ALA A 87 -15.45 -3.64 -1.99
N GLU A 88 -16.67 -4.13 -1.80
CA GLU A 88 -17.30 -4.27 -0.47
C GLU A 88 -16.69 -5.41 0.35
N ALA A 89 -16.16 -6.45 -0.31
CA ALA A 89 -15.58 -7.63 0.33
C ALA A 89 -14.05 -7.64 0.28
N TRP A 90 -13.44 -6.54 -0.17
CA TRP A 90 -12.00 -6.45 -0.34
C TRP A 90 -11.27 -6.37 1.01
N PRO A 91 -10.33 -7.29 1.30
CA PRO A 91 -9.44 -7.10 2.44
C PRO A 91 -8.50 -5.93 2.13
N ILE A 92 -8.55 -4.85 2.92
CA ILE A 92 -7.58 -3.75 2.78
C ILE A 92 -6.19 -4.29 3.10
N HIS A 93 -5.26 -4.10 2.16
CA HIS A 93 -3.87 -4.49 2.33
C HIS A 93 -3.03 -3.31 2.79
N HIS A 94 -2.04 -3.58 3.62
CA HIS A 94 -1.06 -2.59 4.07
C HIS A 94 0.31 -2.90 3.48
N ARG A 95 1.28 -2.02 3.77
CA ARG A 95 2.70 -2.28 3.48
C ARG A 95 3.09 -3.62 4.11
N PHE A 96 3.84 -4.41 3.36
CA PHE A 96 4.39 -5.66 3.90
C PHE A 96 5.42 -5.30 4.96
N ASP A 97 5.30 -5.94 6.12
CA ASP A 97 6.27 -5.85 7.19
C ASP A 97 6.71 -7.28 7.54
N SER A 98 8.00 -7.53 7.39
CA SER A 98 8.57 -8.86 7.58
C SER A 98 8.93 -9.16 9.03
N MET A 99 8.83 -8.19 9.97
CA MET A 99 9.30 -8.11 11.38
C MET A 99 10.06 -9.31 12.02
N ASP A 100 9.62 -10.54 11.82
CA ASP A 100 10.18 -11.78 12.37
C ASP A 100 10.84 -12.71 11.32
N ASN A 101 11.04 -12.26 10.09
CA ASN A 101 11.51 -13.02 8.93
C ASN A 101 10.68 -14.28 8.61
N SER A 102 9.43 -14.37 9.09
CA SER A 102 8.55 -15.51 8.80
C SER A 102 8.04 -15.51 7.35
N TYR A 103 8.08 -14.34 6.71
CA TYR A 103 7.69 -14.14 5.32
C TYR A 103 8.76 -13.36 4.55
N SER A 104 8.82 -13.63 3.24
CA SER A 104 9.62 -12.88 2.27
C SER A 104 8.72 -12.26 1.20
N GLN A 105 9.06 -11.07 0.74
CA GLN A 105 8.40 -10.40 -0.39
C GLN A 105 9.37 -10.35 -1.57
N ALA A 106 8.87 -10.63 -2.76
CA ALA A 106 9.64 -10.52 -3.99
C ALA A 106 8.78 -9.90 -5.09
N PHE A 107 9.42 -9.10 -5.94
CA PHE A 107 8.80 -8.51 -7.12
C PHE A 107 9.44 -9.04 -8.39
N THR A 108 8.63 -9.30 -9.41
CA THR A 108 9.10 -9.58 -10.78
C THR A 108 8.34 -8.71 -11.77
N ASN A 109 9.01 -8.26 -12.82
CA ASN A 109 8.42 -7.50 -13.90
C ASN A 109 8.49 -8.31 -15.19
N PHE A 110 7.34 -8.68 -15.75
CA PHE A 110 7.26 -9.38 -17.02
C PHE A 110 6.22 -8.72 -17.92
N ASN A 111 6.65 -8.22 -19.08
CA ASN A 111 5.79 -7.53 -20.04
C ASN A 111 4.95 -6.40 -19.41
N ASN A 112 5.58 -5.56 -18.58
CA ASN A 112 4.93 -4.46 -17.85
C ASN A 112 3.80 -4.91 -16.91
N ILE A 113 3.82 -6.17 -16.49
CA ILE A 113 3.00 -6.67 -15.38
C ILE A 113 3.96 -6.94 -14.23
N ILE A 114 3.73 -6.23 -13.12
CA ILE A 114 4.53 -6.40 -11.91
C ILE A 114 3.80 -7.41 -11.04
N THR A 115 4.48 -8.52 -10.74
CA THR A 115 3.98 -9.54 -9.83
C THR A 115 4.72 -9.42 -8.52
N GLU A 116 3.95 -9.18 -7.47
CA GLU A 116 4.42 -9.31 -6.11
C GLU A 116 4.04 -10.68 -5.57
N LYS A 117 5.01 -11.35 -4.96
CA LYS A 117 4.81 -12.62 -4.27
C LYS A 117 5.28 -12.49 -2.83
N ILE A 118 4.38 -12.74 -1.88
CA ILE A 118 4.70 -12.89 -0.47
C ILE A 118 4.67 -14.38 -0.14
N SER A 119 5.76 -14.91 0.38
CA SER A 119 5.93 -16.35 0.66
C SER A 119 6.29 -16.56 2.13
N ASP A 120 5.79 -17.63 2.74
CA ASP A 120 6.29 -18.08 4.03
C ASP A 120 7.76 -18.56 3.91
N ALA A 121 8.42 -18.77 5.05
CA ALA A 121 9.80 -19.24 5.09
C ALA A 121 10.05 -20.56 4.32
N SER A 122 9.03 -21.42 4.20
CA SER A 122 9.13 -22.67 3.42
C SER A 122 8.91 -22.49 1.92
N GLY A 123 8.31 -21.36 1.51
CA GLY A 123 7.83 -21.12 0.15
C GLY A 123 6.55 -21.87 -0.22
N PHE A 124 6.02 -22.71 0.68
CA PHE A 124 4.84 -23.53 0.44
C PHE A 124 3.55 -22.72 0.48
N TYR A 125 3.49 -21.66 1.28
CA TYR A 125 2.34 -20.75 1.34
C TYR A 125 2.70 -19.42 0.72
N THR A 126 1.85 -18.96 -0.22
CA THR A 126 2.11 -17.76 -0.99
C THR A 126 0.85 -16.94 -1.20
N MET A 127 1.00 -15.63 -1.13
CA MET A 127 0.05 -14.62 -1.58
C MET A 127 0.64 -13.95 -2.83
N MET A 128 -0.21 -13.62 -3.81
CA MET A 128 0.23 -12.99 -5.06
C MET A 128 -0.66 -11.81 -5.43
N ARG A 129 -0.03 -10.69 -5.77
CA ARG A 129 -0.68 -9.53 -6.40
C ARG A 129 -0.05 -9.29 -7.76
N ARG A 130 -0.87 -8.99 -8.78
CA ARG A 130 -0.38 -8.52 -10.07
C ARG A 130 -0.90 -7.13 -10.37
N PHE A 131 0.00 -6.28 -10.80
CA PHE A 131 -0.26 -4.90 -11.13
C PHE A 131 -0.01 -4.69 -12.62
N GLY A 132 -0.88 -3.92 -13.26
CA GLY A 132 -0.78 -3.58 -14.68
C GLY A 132 -1.36 -2.20 -14.95
N LYS A 133 -0.94 -1.57 -16.05
CA LYS A 133 -1.48 -0.27 -16.44
C LYS A 133 -2.83 -0.41 -17.14
N VAL A 134 -3.84 0.29 -16.63
CA VAL A 134 -5.17 0.45 -17.24
C VAL A 134 -5.43 1.94 -17.39
N GLY A 135 -5.72 2.39 -18.61
CA GLY A 135 -5.83 3.83 -18.89
C GLY A 135 -4.53 4.62 -18.69
N GLY A 136 -3.38 3.93 -18.64
CA GLY A 136 -2.07 4.54 -18.39
C GLY A 136 -1.65 4.58 -16.91
N GLU A 137 -2.54 4.20 -15.99
CA GLU A 137 -2.30 4.22 -14.55
C GLU A 137 -2.13 2.80 -14.00
N TRP A 138 -1.26 2.63 -13.01
CA TRP A 138 -1.05 1.35 -12.34
C TRP A 138 -2.31 0.95 -11.55
N ASN A 139 -2.71 -0.31 -11.70
CA ASN A 139 -3.86 -0.87 -11.01
C ASN A 139 -3.56 -2.30 -10.56
N LEU A 140 -4.17 -2.75 -9.46
CA LEU A 140 -4.23 -4.17 -9.13
C LEU A 140 -5.22 -4.85 -10.09
N ILE A 141 -4.74 -5.87 -10.80
CA ILE A 141 -5.50 -6.59 -11.82
C ILE A 141 -5.73 -8.06 -11.49
N TYR A 142 -5.05 -8.59 -10.48
CA TYR A 142 -5.25 -9.96 -9.99
C TYR A 142 -4.80 -10.11 -8.53
N TYR A 143 -5.53 -10.90 -7.75
CA TYR A 143 -5.16 -11.24 -6.38
C TYR A 143 -5.38 -12.72 -6.03
N LYS A 144 -4.31 -13.41 -5.63
CA LYS A 144 -4.38 -14.71 -4.96
C LYS A 144 -4.17 -14.51 -3.47
N ALA A 145 -5.18 -14.83 -2.67
CA ALA A 145 -5.06 -14.84 -1.21
C ALA A 145 -4.05 -15.90 -0.75
N MET A 146 -3.50 -15.72 0.45
CA MET A 146 -2.57 -16.67 1.05
C MET A 146 -3.13 -18.09 1.01
N GLY A 147 -2.35 -18.99 0.44
CA GLY A 147 -2.70 -20.38 0.27
C GLY A 147 -1.50 -21.15 -0.29
N PRO A 148 -1.64 -22.44 -0.57
CA PRO A 148 -0.57 -23.22 -1.18
C PRO A 148 0.02 -22.54 -2.43
N GLY A 149 1.32 -22.73 -2.62
CA GLY A 149 2.05 -22.32 -3.81
C GLY A 149 1.30 -22.72 -5.07
N GLU A 150 1.30 -21.83 -6.08
CA GLU A 150 0.91 -22.23 -7.43
C GLU A 150 2.05 -22.98 -8.11
#